data_AF-A0A179UXJ6-F1
#
_entry.id   AF-A0A179UXJ6-F1
#
_cell.length_a   1.000
_cell.length_b   1.000
_cell.length_c   1.000
_cell.angle_alpha   90.00
_cell.angle_beta   90.00
_cell.angle_gamma   90.00
#
_symmetry.space_group_name_H-M   'P 1'
#
loop_
_entity.id
_entity.type
_entity.pdbx_description
1 polymer ?
#
loop_
_entity_poly.entity_id
_entity_poly.type
_entity_poly.pdbx_seq_one_letter_code
_entity_poly.pdbx_strand_id
1 'polypeptide(L)'
;MVTTITLPDNYGNVLALAVGVIPLLNFVHIFVVGKNRQKSGIRYPHAYATPEECKQNPAAHRFNCAQRAHSNFLEHMPLTTLSALVAGLKYPSATIALTGTWIVMRALYMYGYVYSDKPYGKGRYIGALHTFAQLGLWGLSAFGVAFSMVKGDNFWGS
;
A
#
# COMPACT_ATOMS: atom_id res chain seq x y z
N MET A 1 -18.15 36.84 4.67
CA MET A 1 -17.01 36.56 3.78
C MET A 1 -17.03 35.08 3.49
N VAL A 2 -17.17 34.66 2.23
CA VAL A 2 -17.16 33.24 1.86
C VAL A 2 -15.71 32.84 1.62
N THR A 3 -15.23 31.83 2.35
CA THR A 3 -13.88 31.27 2.14
C THR A 3 -13.99 30.09 1.19
N THR A 4 -13.39 30.21 0.01
CA THR A 4 -13.31 29.14 -0.99
C THR A 4 -11.99 28.39 -0.88
N ILE A 5 -12.03 27.06 -0.81
CA ILE A 5 -10.85 26.20 -0.86
C ILE A 5 -10.63 25.78 -2.31
N THR A 6 -9.54 26.24 -2.92
CA THR A 6 -9.11 25.83 -4.26
C THR A 6 -8.10 24.70 -4.17
N LEU A 7 -8.35 23.61 -4.90
CA LEU A 7 -7.42 22.48 -5.00
C LEU A 7 -6.53 22.64 -6.24
N PRO A 8 -5.30 22.11 -6.22
CA PRO A 8 -4.42 22.21 -7.37
C PRO A 8 -4.93 21.34 -8.52
N ASP A 9 -4.55 21.71 -9.74
CA ASP A 9 -4.82 20.91 -10.93
C ASP A 9 -4.32 19.48 -10.74
N ASN A 10 -5.08 18.51 -11.26
CA ASN A 10 -4.84 17.07 -11.12
C ASN A 10 -5.00 16.47 -9.72
N TYR A 11 -5.39 17.23 -8.68
CA TYR A 11 -5.64 16.65 -7.35
C TYR A 11 -6.75 15.58 -7.35
N GLY A 12 -7.72 15.68 -8.28
CA GLY A 12 -8.73 14.63 -8.48
C GLY A 12 -8.11 13.25 -8.78
N ASN A 13 -6.97 13.20 -9.47
CA ASN A 13 -6.26 11.94 -9.74
C ASN A 13 -5.57 11.40 -8.47
N VAL A 14 -5.08 12.29 -7.59
CA VAL A 14 -4.57 11.89 -6.27
C VAL A 14 -5.69 11.23 -5.47
N LEU A 15 -6.88 11.81 -5.46
CA LEU A 15 -8.05 11.24 -4.80
C LEU A 15 -8.42 9.88 -5.42
N ALA A 16 -8.50 9.78 -6.74
CA ALA A 16 -8.81 8.53 -7.44
C ALA A 16 -7.88 7.38 -7.02
N LEU A 17 -6.57 7.65 -6.88
CA LEU A 17 -5.63 6.66 -6.37
C LEU A 17 -5.83 6.38 -4.87
N ALA A 18 -5.90 7.43 -4.05
CA ALA A 18 -5.89 7.33 -2.59
C ALA A 18 -7.17 6.69 -2.01
N VAL A 19 -8.34 7.08 -2.50
CA VAL A 19 -9.65 6.58 -2.01
C VAL A 19 -10.29 5.54 -2.93
N GLY A 20 -9.84 5.44 -4.19
CA GLY A 20 -10.34 4.44 -5.13
C GLY A 20 -9.43 3.22 -5.23
N VAL A 21 -8.25 3.40 -5.83
CA VAL A 21 -7.38 2.27 -6.22
C VAL A 21 -6.73 1.58 -5.03
N ILE A 22 -6.28 2.32 -4.00
CA ILE A 22 -5.68 1.72 -2.79
C ILE A 22 -6.69 0.80 -2.05
N PRO A 23 -7.92 1.23 -1.73
CA PRO A 23 -8.92 0.33 -1.15
C PRO A 23 -9.29 -0.84 -2.06
N LEU A 24 -9.36 -0.64 -3.37
CA LEU A 24 -9.58 -1.74 -4.32
C LEU A 24 -8.49 -2.81 -4.21
N LEU A 25 -7.22 -2.41 -4.09
CA LEU A 25 -6.12 -3.33 -3.86
C LEU A 25 -6.26 -4.07 -2.51
N ASN A 26 -6.75 -3.40 -1.46
CA ASN A 26 -7.06 -4.08 -0.20
C ASN A 26 -8.10 -5.21 -0.39
N PHE A 27 -9.17 -4.96 -1.16
CA PHE A 27 -10.17 -5.99 -1.46
C PHE A 27 -9.58 -7.17 -2.23
N VAL A 28 -8.65 -6.92 -3.15
CA VAL A 28 -7.90 -7.97 -3.83
C VAL A 28 -7.10 -8.82 -2.83
N HIS A 29 -6.41 -8.19 -1.88
CA HIS A 29 -5.70 -8.92 -0.82
C HIS A 29 -6.67 -9.79 0.02
N ILE A 30 -7.81 -9.24 0.43
CA ILE A 30 -8.86 -9.99 1.17
C ILE A 30 -9.31 -11.21 0.38
N PHE A 31 -9.60 -11.06 -0.91
CA PHE A 31 -10.02 -12.15 -1.78
C PHE A 31 -8.94 -13.23 -1.92
N VAL A 32 -7.68 -12.84 -2.12
CA VAL A 32 -6.55 -13.77 -2.23
C VAL A 32 -6.35 -14.55 -0.93
N VAL A 33 -6.46 -13.90 0.22
CA VAL A 33 -6.42 -14.57 1.53
C VAL A 33 -7.57 -15.57 1.67
N GLY A 34 -8.80 -15.16 1.39
CA GLY A 34 -9.98 -16.02 1.49
C GLY A 34 -9.90 -17.26 0.59
N LYS A 35 -9.50 -17.06 -0.68
CA LYS A 35 -9.29 -18.14 -1.64
C LYS A 35 -8.24 -19.15 -1.18
N ASN A 36 -7.10 -18.68 -0.65
CA ASN A 36 -6.06 -19.58 -0.17
C ASN A 36 -6.45 -20.25 1.16
N ARG A 37 -7.23 -19.59 2.03
CA ARG A 37 -7.79 -20.20 3.25
C ARG A 37 -8.70 -21.38 2.92
N GLN A 38 -9.60 -21.19 1.97
CA GLN A 38 -10.51 -22.26 1.56
C GLN A 38 -9.73 -23.49 1.07
N LYS A 39 -8.65 -23.27 0.30
CA LYS A 39 -7.78 -24.34 -0.20
C LYS A 39 -6.91 -24.99 0.88
N SER A 40 -6.51 -24.24 1.90
CA SER A 40 -5.69 -24.78 2.98
C SER A 40 -6.48 -25.59 3.99
N GLY A 41 -7.81 -25.39 4.07
CA GLY A 41 -8.67 -26.04 5.06
C GLY A 41 -8.54 -25.47 6.47
N ILE A 42 -7.75 -24.39 6.66
CA ILE A 42 -7.52 -23.78 7.96
C ILE A 42 -8.79 -23.07 8.43
N ARG A 43 -9.43 -23.65 9.44
CA ARG A 43 -10.67 -23.15 10.02
C ARG A 43 -10.44 -21.88 10.84
N TYR A 44 -11.42 -20.99 10.82
CA TYR A 44 -11.50 -19.90 11.80
C TYR A 44 -11.62 -20.48 13.22
N PRO A 45 -11.05 -19.85 14.25
CA PRO A 45 -10.46 -18.51 14.28
C PRO A 45 -8.94 -18.46 14.00
N HIS A 46 -8.31 -19.55 13.54
CA HIS A 46 -6.87 -19.57 13.32
C HIS A 46 -6.45 -18.56 12.23
N ALA A 47 -5.53 -17.66 12.61
CA ALA A 47 -5.02 -16.63 11.72
C ALA A 47 -4.02 -17.19 10.70
N TYR A 48 -3.21 -18.17 11.12
CA TYR A 48 -2.17 -18.81 10.32
C TYR A 48 -2.23 -20.34 10.50
N ALA A 49 -1.72 -21.06 9.50
CA ALA A 49 -1.39 -22.47 9.59
C ALA A 49 -0.10 -22.68 10.39
N THR A 50 0.04 -23.82 11.07
CA THR A 50 1.27 -24.21 11.75
C THR A 50 2.39 -24.58 10.77
N PRO A 51 3.66 -24.60 11.21
CA PRO A 51 4.77 -25.09 10.39
C PRO A 51 4.56 -26.53 9.90
N GLU A 52 3.93 -27.38 10.70
CA GLU A 52 3.63 -28.78 10.37
C GLU A 52 2.58 -28.85 9.26
N GLU A 53 1.49 -28.09 9.38
CA GLU A 53 0.45 -28.00 8.34
C GLU A 53 1.02 -27.43 7.03
N CYS A 54 1.96 -26.47 7.11
CA CYS A 54 2.63 -25.92 5.93
C CYS A 54 3.53 -26.95 5.22
N LYS A 55 4.17 -27.86 5.97
CA LYS A 55 4.99 -28.94 5.40
C LYS A 55 4.14 -30.00 4.71
N GLN A 56 2.94 -30.27 5.24
CA GLN A 56 2.03 -31.30 4.73
C GLN A 56 1.14 -30.78 3.60
N ASN A 57 0.78 -29.50 3.62
CA ASN A 57 -0.14 -28.89 2.66
C ASN A 57 0.47 -27.61 2.06
N PRO A 58 0.92 -27.65 0.79
CA PRO A 58 1.42 -26.47 0.09
C PRO A 58 0.42 -25.29 0.04
N ALA A 59 -0.90 -25.57 0.07
CA ALA A 59 -1.92 -24.53 0.13
C ALA A 59 -1.93 -23.80 1.48
N ALA A 60 -1.59 -24.49 2.58
CA ALA A 60 -1.44 -23.88 3.90
C ALA A 60 -0.26 -22.91 3.95
N HIS A 61 0.86 -23.26 3.33
CA HIS A 61 1.98 -22.34 3.16
C HIS A 61 1.58 -21.10 2.34
N ARG A 62 0.90 -21.27 1.21
CA ARG A 62 0.40 -20.15 0.38
C ARG A 62 -0.61 -19.27 1.12
N PHE A 63 -1.45 -19.87 1.97
CA PHE A 63 -2.35 -19.13 2.85
C PHE A 63 -1.58 -18.24 3.84
N ASN A 64 -0.54 -18.75 4.49
CA ASN A 64 0.32 -17.96 5.37
C ASN A 64 1.03 -16.83 4.62
N CYS A 65 1.51 -17.08 3.40
CA CYS A 65 2.10 -16.05 2.56
C CYS A 65 1.09 -14.95 2.19
N ALA A 66 -0.14 -15.32 1.83
CA ALA A 66 -1.21 -14.36 1.53
C ALA A 66 -1.56 -13.50 2.76
N GLN A 67 -1.70 -14.13 3.93
CA GLN A 67 -1.92 -13.43 5.19
C GLN A 67 -0.80 -12.43 5.47
N ARG A 68 0.48 -12.85 5.39
CA ARG A 68 1.60 -11.96 5.66
C ARG A 68 1.64 -10.77 4.69
N ALA A 69 1.40 -11.01 3.41
CA ALA A 69 1.34 -9.95 2.41
C ALA A 69 0.20 -8.95 2.67
N HIS A 70 -0.97 -9.44 3.09
CA HIS A 70 -2.11 -8.61 3.45
C HIS A 70 -1.87 -7.82 4.73
N SER A 71 -1.39 -8.44 5.81
CA SER A 71 -1.03 -7.72 7.04
C SER A 71 -0.01 -6.62 6.77
N ASN A 72 1.03 -6.90 5.96
CA ASN A 72 1.99 -5.87 5.60
C ASN A 72 1.37 -4.74 4.76
N PHE A 73 0.34 -5.04 3.95
CA PHE A 73 -0.37 -3.99 3.21
C PHE A 73 -1.16 -3.10 4.17
N LEU A 74 -1.84 -3.69 5.15
CA LEU A 74 -2.59 -2.95 6.17
C LEU A 74 -1.69 -2.11 7.09
N GLU A 75 -0.46 -2.56 7.39
CA GLU A 75 0.55 -1.80 8.14
C GLU A 75 0.96 -0.49 7.42
N HIS A 76 0.98 -0.49 6.08
CA HIS A 76 1.49 0.64 5.29
C HIS A 76 0.42 1.45 4.57
N MET A 77 -0.75 0.88 4.33
CA MET A 77 -1.85 1.51 3.60
C MET A 77 -2.27 2.84 4.25
N PRO A 78 -2.57 2.93 5.56
CA PRO A 78 -3.04 4.18 6.16
C PRO A 78 -2.03 5.33 6.03
N LEU A 79 -0.75 5.05 6.32
CA LEU A 79 0.31 6.03 6.24
C LEU A 79 0.52 6.50 4.79
N THR A 80 0.49 5.58 3.83
CA THR A 80 0.70 5.91 2.41
C THR A 80 -0.46 6.74 1.86
N THR A 81 -1.70 6.37 2.19
CA THR A 81 -2.89 7.14 1.81
C THR A 81 -2.84 8.55 2.40
N LEU A 82 -2.52 8.69 3.68
CA LEU A 82 -2.37 9.99 4.32
C LEU A 82 -1.28 10.84 3.65
N SER A 83 -0.09 10.28 3.45
CA SER A 83 1.01 10.98 2.78
C SER A 83 0.66 11.38 1.35
N ALA A 84 -0.09 10.56 0.61
CA ALA A 84 -0.54 10.90 -0.74
C ALA A 84 -1.51 12.09 -0.73
N LEU A 85 -2.51 12.07 0.15
CA LEU A 85 -3.46 13.18 0.29
C LEU A 85 -2.75 14.49 0.66
N VAL A 86 -1.83 14.44 1.62
CA VAL A 86 -1.08 15.63 2.06
C VAL A 86 -0.10 16.12 0.98
N ALA A 87 0.73 15.24 0.42
CA ALA A 87 1.70 15.62 -0.60
C ALA A 87 1.03 16.17 -1.87
N GLY A 88 -0.14 15.62 -2.23
CA GLY A 88 -0.88 16.02 -3.43
C GLY A 88 -1.37 17.47 -3.40
N LEU A 89 -1.52 18.07 -2.21
CA LEU A 89 -1.95 19.47 -2.06
C LEU A 89 -0.94 20.45 -2.67
N LYS A 90 0.33 20.07 -2.77
CA LYS A 90 1.41 20.91 -3.30
C LYS A 90 2.11 20.29 -4.50
N TYR A 91 2.19 18.95 -4.57
CA TYR A 91 2.94 18.21 -5.58
C TYR A 91 2.09 17.15 -6.30
N PRO A 92 0.93 17.50 -6.89
CA PRO A 92 -0.04 16.50 -7.39
C PRO A 92 0.58 15.52 -8.40
N SER A 93 1.36 16.00 -9.37
CA SER A 93 1.97 15.12 -10.40
C SER A 93 2.99 14.15 -9.82
N ALA A 94 3.84 14.60 -8.90
CA ALA A 94 4.82 13.72 -8.25
C ALA A 94 4.13 12.69 -7.33
N THR A 95 3.11 13.13 -6.61
CA THR A 95 2.26 12.25 -5.79
C THR A 95 1.60 11.17 -6.63
N ILE A 96 0.98 11.51 -7.77
CA ILE A 96 0.34 10.54 -8.67
C ILE A 96 1.35 9.47 -9.10
N ALA A 97 2.54 9.87 -9.54
CA ALA A 97 3.59 8.95 -9.98
C ALA A 97 4.06 8.01 -8.85
N LEU A 98 4.32 8.56 -7.67
CA LEU A 98 4.80 7.76 -6.53
C LEU A 98 3.70 6.84 -5.97
N THR A 99 2.46 7.31 -5.84
CA THR A 99 1.33 6.49 -5.39
C THR A 99 1.02 5.39 -6.40
N GLY A 100 1.02 5.69 -7.70
CA GLY A 100 0.85 4.69 -8.75
C GLY A 100 1.94 3.61 -8.71
N THR A 101 3.21 4.03 -8.59
CA THR A 101 4.35 3.12 -8.42
C THR A 101 4.17 2.25 -7.18
N TRP A 102 3.78 2.85 -6.05
CA TRP A 102 3.53 2.11 -4.82
C TRP A 102 2.46 1.04 -5.03
N ILE A 103 1.30 1.37 -5.59
CA ILE A 103 0.20 0.43 -5.86
C ILE A 103 0.67 -0.76 -6.71
N VAL A 104 1.34 -0.51 -7.83
CA VAL A 104 1.84 -1.58 -8.72
C VAL A 104 2.84 -2.47 -7.97
N MET A 105 3.78 -1.87 -7.26
CA MET A 105 4.79 -2.61 -6.49
C MET A 105 4.18 -3.39 -5.32
N ARG A 106 3.10 -2.90 -4.69
CA ARG A 106 2.36 -3.65 -3.66
C ARG A 106 1.63 -4.86 -4.25
N ALA A 107 1.04 -4.73 -5.44
CA ALA A 107 0.44 -5.85 -6.15
C ALA A 107 1.50 -6.92 -6.50
N LEU A 108 2.66 -6.50 -7.01
CA LEU A 108 3.80 -7.39 -7.26
C LEU A 108 4.35 -8.03 -5.98
N TYR A 109 4.44 -7.28 -4.88
CA TYR A 109 4.87 -7.80 -3.59
C TYR A 109 3.96 -8.94 -3.11
N MET A 110 2.63 -8.76 -3.18
CA MET A 110 1.65 -9.80 -2.87
C MET A 110 1.81 -11.00 -3.79
N TYR A 111 1.87 -10.77 -5.10
CA TYR A 111 2.04 -11.83 -6.09
C TYR A 111 3.28 -12.66 -5.80
N GLY A 112 4.41 -12.00 -5.55
CA GLY A 112 5.68 -12.62 -5.23
C GLY A 112 5.64 -13.40 -3.93
N TYR A 113 4.91 -12.93 -2.92
CA TYR A 113 4.72 -13.70 -1.69
C TYR A 113 3.91 -14.98 -1.92
N VAL A 114 2.81 -14.90 -2.66
CA VAL A 114 1.80 -15.96 -2.73
C VAL A 114 2.11 -17.01 -3.81
N TYR A 115 2.65 -16.59 -4.94
CA TYR A 115 2.77 -17.42 -6.14
C TYR A 115 4.21 -17.73 -6.56
N SER A 116 5.21 -17.19 -5.86
CA SER A 116 6.61 -17.54 -6.11
C SER A 116 7.04 -18.73 -5.25
N ASP A 117 7.79 -19.66 -5.84
CA ASP A 117 8.40 -20.78 -5.12
C ASP A 117 9.75 -20.42 -4.47
N LYS A 118 10.11 -19.13 -4.43
CA LYS A 118 11.34 -18.68 -3.80
C LYS A 118 11.28 -18.91 -2.27
N PRO A 119 12.31 -19.55 -1.68
CA PRO A 119 12.29 -19.94 -0.28
C PRO A 119 12.24 -18.73 0.66
N TYR A 120 11.73 -18.93 1.87
CA TYR A 120 11.68 -17.91 2.94
C TYR A 120 10.93 -16.62 2.55
N GLY A 121 9.98 -16.70 1.62
CA GLY A 121 9.23 -15.54 1.14
C GLY A 121 10.07 -14.54 0.33
N LYS A 122 11.23 -14.95 -0.19
CA LYS A 122 12.08 -14.08 -1.03
C LYS A 122 11.41 -13.65 -2.34
N GLY A 123 10.31 -14.30 -2.74
CA GLY A 123 9.48 -13.87 -3.86
C GLY A 123 8.96 -12.43 -3.71
N ARG A 124 8.76 -11.95 -2.48
CA ARG A 124 8.31 -10.58 -2.17
C ARG A 124 9.18 -9.47 -2.77
N TYR A 125 10.47 -9.75 -2.99
CA TYR A 125 11.41 -8.72 -3.43
C TYR A 125 11.14 -8.20 -4.84
N ILE A 126 10.32 -8.89 -5.64
CA ILE A 126 9.86 -8.36 -6.94
C ILE A 126 9.08 -7.05 -6.80
N GLY A 127 8.45 -6.82 -5.64
CA GLY A 127 7.73 -5.58 -5.33
C GLY A 127 8.50 -4.65 -4.39
N ALA A 128 9.78 -4.91 -4.07
CA ALA A 128 10.49 -4.18 -3.01
C ALA A 128 10.62 -2.67 -3.27
N LEU A 129 10.50 -2.23 -4.52
CA LEU A 129 10.53 -0.82 -4.88
C LEU A 129 9.38 0.00 -4.27
N HIS A 130 8.32 -0.65 -3.76
CA HIS A 130 7.26 0.06 -3.03
C HIS A 130 7.82 0.90 -1.87
N THR A 131 8.90 0.45 -1.21
CA THR A 131 9.48 1.16 -0.06
C THR A 131 10.04 2.51 -0.47
N PHE A 132 10.71 2.61 -1.62
CA PHE A 132 11.25 3.88 -2.11
C PHE A 132 10.13 4.85 -2.51
N ALA A 133 9.09 4.35 -3.17
CA ALA A 133 7.92 5.16 -3.50
C ALA A 133 7.23 5.71 -2.24
N GLN A 134 7.11 4.87 -1.20
CA GLN A 134 6.51 5.26 0.07
C GLN A 134 7.36 6.28 0.83
N LEU A 135 8.68 6.11 0.88
CA LEU A 135 9.60 7.07 1.49
C LEU A 135 9.57 8.41 0.74
N GLY A 136 9.46 8.38 -0.60
CA GLY A 136 9.27 9.59 -1.41
C GLY A 136 7.98 10.33 -1.06
N LEU A 137 6.85 9.61 -0.97
CA LEU A 137 5.57 10.20 -0.55
C LEU A 137 5.64 10.79 0.86
N TRP A 138 6.23 10.05 1.80
CA TRP A 138 6.43 10.52 3.16
C TRP A 138 7.28 11.81 3.17
N GLY A 139 8.40 11.82 2.44
CA GLY A 139 9.28 13.00 2.33
C GLY A 139 8.58 14.23 1.73
N LEU A 140 7.80 14.05 0.66
CA LEU A 140 6.99 15.14 0.08
C LEU A 140 5.96 15.67 1.08
N SER A 141 5.28 14.77 1.80
CA SER A 141 4.27 15.16 2.80
C SER A 141 4.86 15.86 4.02
N ALA A 142 5.98 15.34 4.56
CA ALA A 142 6.58 15.84 5.79
C ALA A 142 7.40 17.10 5.55
N PHE A 143 8.33 17.08 4.59
CA PHE A 143 9.25 18.19 4.36
C PHE A 143 8.74 19.17 3.31
N GLY A 144 8.11 18.65 2.24
CA GLY A 144 7.61 19.49 1.16
C GLY A 144 6.36 20.27 1.56
N VAL A 145 5.48 19.68 2.38
CA VAL A 145 4.21 20.27 2.82
C VAL A 145 4.28 20.70 4.29
N ALA A 146 4.26 19.77 5.25
CA ALA A 146 4.06 20.10 6.67
C ALA A 146 5.14 21.06 7.21
N PHE A 147 6.41 20.78 6.96
CA PHE A 147 7.50 21.62 7.42
C PHE A 147 7.49 23.01 6.78
N SER A 148 7.13 23.11 5.50
CA SER A 148 6.98 24.41 4.82
C SER A 148 5.87 25.27 5.44
N MET A 149 4.78 24.64 5.91
CA MET A 149 3.71 25.35 6.63
C MET A 149 4.17 25.79 8.03
N VAL A 150 4.92 24.95 8.75
CA VAL A 150 5.43 25.29 10.09
C VAL A 150 6.42 26.45 10.04
N LYS A 151 7.28 26.51 9.02
CA LYS A 151 8.24 27.61 8.85
C LYS A 151 7.60 28.96 8.54
N GLY A 152 6.32 28.99 8.17
CA GLY A 152 5.66 30.21 7.72
C GLY A 152 6.15 30.69 6.36
N ASP A 153 6.84 29.82 5.60
CA ASP A 153 7.18 30.10 4.20
C ASP A 153 5.85 30.22 3.42
N ASN A 154 5.77 31.10 2.41
CA ASN A 154 4.58 31.27 1.57
C ASN A 154 4.19 29.93 0.93
N PHE A 155 3.33 29.17 1.62
CA PHE A 155 3.01 27.77 1.31
C PHE A 155 2.48 27.61 -0.12
N TRP A 156 1.72 28.64 -0.55
CA TRP A 156 1.11 28.74 -1.87
C TRP A 156 1.92 29.60 -2.86
N GLY A 157 3.04 30.18 -2.44
CA GLY A 157 3.75 31.21 -3.18
C GLY A 157 2.96 32.51 -3.22
N SER A 158 3.53 33.55 -2.60
CA SER A 158 3.32 34.93 -3.02
C SER A 158 4.68 35.55 -3.17
#